data_AF-A0A1X7G697-F1
#
_entry.id   AF-A0A1X7G697-F1
#
_cell.length_a   1.000
_cell.length_b   1.000
_cell.length_c   1.000
_cell.angle_alpha   90.00
_cell.angle_beta   90.00
_cell.angle_gamma   90.00
#
_symmetry.space_group_name_H-M   'P 1'
#
loop_
_entity.id
_entity.type
_entity.pdbx_description
1 polymer ?
#
loop_
_entity_poly.entity_id
_entity_poly.type
_entity_poly.pdbx_seq_one_letter_code
_entity_poly.pdbx_strand_id
1 'polypeptide(L)'
;VDYLAHSQPRESVMPALQAASAPAALERYEYQGQYNWQKQERGNWLSRVQIEQRESQARRVHGQGGVRQLEAGRWFELTQHPLYERKAAEARQFLLIEVQFFAESNLPMAQQRREAPGSLAPLFKSVRPAPDDSLLGSKLSEASYGFFLNTFEGQLHSAPYRSPFEHAKPTFPGPQTAVVFTPSCSLAPPS
;
A
#
# COMPACT_ATOMS: atom_id res chain seq x y z
N VAL A 1 -30.48 -23.95 -9.91
CA VAL A 1 -29.17 -23.64 -10.53
C VAL A 1 -29.29 -24.04 -11.98
N ASP A 2 -29.36 -23.06 -12.87
CA ASP A 2 -29.63 -23.31 -14.28
C ASP A 2 -28.30 -23.37 -15.04
N TYR A 3 -27.90 -24.57 -15.42
CA TYR A 3 -26.61 -24.90 -16.04
C TYR A 3 -26.61 -24.66 -17.56
N LEU A 4 -27.69 -24.10 -18.13
CA LEU A 4 -27.87 -23.95 -19.57
C LEU A 4 -27.56 -22.54 -20.12
N ALA A 5 -27.20 -21.58 -19.28
CA ALA A 5 -26.83 -20.24 -19.75
C ALA A 5 -25.33 -20.11 -20.10
N HIS A 6 -24.89 -20.84 -21.13
CA HIS A 6 -23.51 -20.81 -21.67
C HIS A 6 -23.28 -19.75 -22.77
N SER A 7 -24.26 -18.88 -23.06
CA SER A 7 -24.27 -18.09 -24.29
C SER A 7 -23.85 -16.63 -24.17
N GLN A 8 -23.47 -16.14 -22.98
CA GLN A 8 -22.96 -14.78 -22.84
C GLN A 8 -21.51 -14.78 -22.33
N PRO A 9 -20.54 -14.25 -23.11
CA PRO A 9 -19.23 -13.97 -22.58
C PRO A 9 -19.39 -13.00 -21.41
N ARG A 10 -18.96 -13.43 -20.22
CA ARG A 10 -19.03 -12.60 -19.02
C ARG A 10 -17.86 -11.64 -19.04
N GLU A 11 -18.08 -10.51 -19.70
CA GLU A 11 -17.11 -9.43 -19.78
C GLU A 11 -17.44 -8.37 -18.73
N SER A 12 -16.41 -7.77 -18.17
CA SER A 12 -16.53 -6.64 -17.25
C SER A 12 -15.52 -5.60 -17.68
N VAL A 13 -16.02 -4.42 -18.02
CA VAL A 13 -15.21 -3.27 -18.42
C VAL A 13 -15.36 -2.21 -17.34
N MET A 14 -14.25 -1.80 -16.74
CA MET A 14 -14.23 -0.71 -15.77
C MET A 14 -13.34 0.40 -16.31
N PRO A 15 -13.88 1.63 -16.49
CA PRO A 15 -13.06 2.77 -16.86
C PRO A 15 -12.09 3.12 -15.74
N ALA A 16 -11.03 3.85 -16.09
CA ALA A 16 -10.15 4.45 -15.10
C ALA A 16 -10.92 5.42 -14.19
N LEU A 17 -10.40 5.67 -12.98
CA LEU A 17 -11.04 6.61 -12.05
C LEU A 17 -11.01 8.03 -12.63
N GLN A 18 -11.95 8.88 -12.19
CA GLN A 18 -12.15 10.23 -12.74
C GLN A 18 -10.91 11.14 -12.63
N ALA A 19 -9.96 10.79 -11.76
CA ALA A 19 -8.67 11.44 -11.58
C ALA A 19 -7.50 10.47 -11.86
N ALA A 20 -7.63 9.70 -12.95
CA ALA A 20 -6.67 8.69 -13.37
C ALA A 20 -5.26 9.24 -13.52
N SER A 21 -4.29 8.53 -12.96
CA SER A 21 -2.86 8.80 -13.16
C SER A 21 -2.35 8.22 -14.49
N ALA A 22 -3.07 7.27 -15.09
CA ALA A 22 -2.70 6.67 -16.37
C ALA A 22 -3.33 7.42 -17.56
N PRO A 23 -2.64 7.55 -18.71
CA PRO A 23 -3.21 8.14 -19.91
C PRO A 23 -4.41 7.30 -20.40
N ALA A 24 -5.46 7.98 -20.87
CA ALA A 24 -6.73 7.37 -21.29
C ALA A 24 -6.60 6.33 -22.43
N ALA A 25 -5.46 6.29 -23.13
CA ALA A 25 -5.22 5.40 -24.26
C ALA A 25 -4.70 4.00 -23.88
N LEU A 26 -4.56 3.67 -22.60
CA LEU A 26 -3.96 2.40 -22.17
C LEU A 26 -5.02 1.45 -21.59
N GLU A 27 -5.56 0.57 -22.43
CA GLU A 27 -6.49 -0.49 -22.03
C GLU A 27 -5.72 -1.76 -21.65
N ARG A 28 -6.13 -2.41 -20.55
CA ARG A 28 -5.56 -3.69 -20.10
C ARG A 28 -6.64 -4.75 -20.02
N TYR A 29 -6.52 -5.75 -20.88
CA TYR A 29 -7.38 -6.92 -20.90
C TYR A 29 -6.76 -8.06 -20.08
N GLU A 30 -7.56 -8.75 -19.27
CA GLU A 30 -7.14 -9.92 -18.52
C GLU A 30 -8.21 -11.01 -18.57
N TYR A 31 -7.88 -12.16 -19.17
CA TYR A 31 -8.76 -13.31 -19.22
C TYR A 31 -8.59 -14.18 -17.96
N GLN A 32 -9.65 -14.28 -17.16
CA GLN A 32 -9.63 -14.98 -15.87
C GLN A 32 -10.24 -16.40 -15.94
N GLY A 33 -10.61 -16.90 -17.13
CA GLY A 33 -11.21 -18.23 -17.33
C GLY A 33 -12.74 -18.27 -17.17
N GLN A 34 -13.37 -19.38 -17.54
CA GLN A 34 -14.84 -19.50 -17.62
C GLN A 34 -15.57 -19.67 -16.27
N TYR A 35 -14.84 -19.98 -15.19
CA TYR A 35 -15.41 -20.25 -13.85
C TYR A 35 -15.00 -19.23 -12.79
N ASN A 36 -14.45 -18.11 -13.20
CA ASN A 36 -13.94 -17.05 -12.33
C ASN A 36 -15.02 -16.39 -11.45
N TRP A 37 -16.25 -16.24 -11.95
CA TRP A 37 -17.38 -15.75 -11.18
C TRP A 37 -18.71 -16.29 -11.71
N GLN A 38 -19.59 -16.69 -10.79
CA GLN A 38 -20.94 -17.15 -11.11
C GLN A 38 -21.93 -16.00 -11.38
N LYS A 39 -21.67 -14.80 -10.85
CA LYS A 39 -22.54 -13.61 -10.93
C LYS A 39 -21.78 -12.41 -11.50
N GLN A 40 -22.41 -11.63 -12.39
CA GLN A 40 -21.80 -10.45 -13.03
C GLN A 40 -21.33 -9.39 -12.02
N GLU A 41 -22.08 -9.19 -10.94
CA GLU A 41 -21.72 -8.27 -9.85
C GLU A 41 -20.34 -8.54 -9.27
N ARG A 42 -19.95 -9.83 -9.18
CA ARG A 42 -18.63 -10.23 -8.69
C ARG A 42 -17.54 -9.87 -9.69
N GLY A 43 -17.78 -10.03 -10.99
CA GLY A 43 -16.88 -9.60 -12.06
C GLY A 43 -16.64 -8.09 -12.00
N ASN A 44 -17.71 -7.30 -11.92
CA ASN A 44 -17.63 -5.84 -11.81
C ASN A 44 -16.83 -5.41 -10.56
N TRP A 45 -17.09 -6.03 -9.41
CA TRP A 45 -16.35 -5.74 -8.19
C TRP A 45 -14.86 -6.09 -8.30
N LEU A 46 -14.51 -7.24 -8.89
CA LEU A 46 -13.12 -7.63 -9.11
C LEU A 46 -12.39 -6.65 -10.04
N SER A 47 -13.02 -6.27 -11.16
CA SER A 47 -12.48 -5.26 -12.08
C SER A 47 -12.28 -3.92 -11.39
N ARG A 48 -13.23 -3.49 -10.56
CA ARG A 48 -13.11 -2.26 -9.77
C ARG A 48 -11.93 -2.31 -8.81
N VAL A 49 -11.77 -3.40 -8.05
CA VAL A 49 -10.64 -3.58 -7.11
C VAL A 49 -9.31 -3.51 -7.85
N GLN A 50 -9.19 -4.12 -9.04
CA GLN A 50 -7.98 -4.05 -9.85
C GLN A 50 -7.65 -2.63 -10.32
N ILE A 51 -8.64 -1.88 -10.80
CA ILE A 51 -8.44 -0.48 -11.23
C ILE A 51 -8.06 0.39 -10.04
N GLU A 52 -8.79 0.32 -8.93
CA GLU A 52 -8.49 1.09 -7.70
C GLU A 52 -7.07 0.80 -7.18
N GLN A 53 -6.62 -0.46 -7.25
CA GLN A 53 -5.26 -0.85 -6.87
C GLN A 53 -4.17 -0.24 -7.75
N ARG A 54 -4.37 -0.21 -9.07
CA ARG A 54 -3.42 0.42 -9.99
C ARG A 54 -3.35 1.93 -9.80
N GLU A 55 -4.51 2.57 -9.67
CA GLU A 55 -4.59 4.03 -9.46
C GLU A 55 -3.99 4.46 -8.11
N SER A 56 -4.24 3.68 -7.05
CA SER A 56 -3.61 3.84 -5.73
C SER A 56 -2.09 3.86 -5.85
N GLN A 57 -1.50 2.87 -6.53
CA GLN A 57 -0.05 2.80 -6.74
C GLN A 57 0.51 3.91 -7.63
N ALA A 58 -0.24 4.32 -8.64
CA ALA A 58 0.22 5.33 -9.59
C ALA A 58 0.24 6.76 -9.00
N ARG A 59 -0.41 7.00 -7.85
CA ARG A 59 -0.57 8.34 -7.26
C ARG A 59 -0.08 8.43 -5.82
N ARG A 60 1.18 8.08 -5.61
CA ARG A 60 1.85 8.25 -4.32
C ARG A 60 2.48 9.63 -4.18
N VAL A 61 2.39 10.17 -2.97
CA VAL A 61 3.17 11.34 -2.54
C VAL A 61 4.17 10.89 -1.49
N HIS A 62 5.34 11.50 -1.51
CA HIS A 62 6.39 11.26 -0.52
C HIS A 62 6.71 12.57 0.18
N GLY A 63 6.99 12.50 1.47
CA GLY A 63 7.35 13.67 2.25
C GLY A 63 8.22 13.31 3.44
N GLN A 64 8.75 14.36 4.07
CA GLN A 64 9.60 14.27 5.25
C GLN A 64 9.18 15.33 6.26
N GLY A 65 9.29 15.04 7.55
CA GLY A 65 8.98 16.01 8.61
C GLY A 65 9.35 15.52 10.02
N GLY A 66 9.19 16.39 11.01
CA GLY A 66 9.50 16.11 12.43
C GLY A 66 8.27 15.73 13.28
N VAL A 67 7.12 15.46 12.67
CA VAL A 67 5.84 15.27 13.37
C VAL A 67 5.77 13.88 14.00
N ARG A 68 5.91 13.81 15.33
CA ARG A 68 5.92 12.54 16.09
C ARG A 68 4.63 11.74 16.05
N GLN A 69 3.52 12.37 15.69
CA GLN A 69 2.19 11.76 15.65
C GLN A 69 1.82 11.18 14.28
N LEU A 70 2.74 11.19 13.31
CA LEU A 70 2.51 10.57 12.01
C LEU A 70 2.44 9.05 12.17
N GLU A 71 1.33 8.47 11.73
CA GLU A 71 1.05 7.03 11.83
C GLU A 71 0.37 6.56 10.54
N ALA A 72 0.77 5.39 10.05
CA ALA A 72 0.12 4.77 8.90
C ALA A 72 -1.37 4.51 9.19
N GLY A 73 -2.21 4.69 8.18
CA GLY A 73 -3.67 4.58 8.29
C GLY A 73 -4.38 5.85 8.78
N ARG A 74 -3.64 6.86 9.26
CA ARG A 74 -4.20 8.19 9.56
C ARG A 74 -4.08 9.11 8.36
N TRP A 75 -4.83 10.19 8.37
CA TRP A 75 -4.73 11.25 7.38
C TRP A 75 -4.38 12.58 8.03
N PHE A 76 -3.81 13.48 7.24
CA PHE A 76 -3.52 14.84 7.65
C PHE A 76 -3.90 15.83 6.54
N GLU A 77 -4.09 17.09 6.90
CA GLU A 77 -4.26 18.18 5.95
C GLU A 77 -2.94 18.90 5.73
N LEU A 78 -2.51 19.01 4.47
CA LEU A 78 -1.32 19.74 4.08
C LEU A 78 -1.63 21.24 3.98
N THR A 79 -1.04 22.02 4.87
CA THR A 79 -1.13 23.48 4.88
C THR A 79 0.21 24.10 4.46
N GLN A 80 0.21 25.40 4.09
CA GLN A 80 1.41 26.17 3.77
C GLN A 80 2.29 25.63 2.62
N HIS A 81 1.71 24.79 1.74
CA HIS A 81 2.41 24.30 0.54
C HIS A 81 1.93 25.06 -0.70
N PRO A 82 2.81 25.75 -1.47
CA PRO A 82 2.42 26.63 -2.58
C PRO A 82 1.50 25.98 -3.63
N LEU A 83 1.72 24.70 -3.94
CA LEU A 83 0.89 23.94 -4.90
C LEU A 83 -0.50 23.55 -4.39
N TYR A 84 -0.73 23.55 -3.08
CA TYR A 84 -1.95 23.05 -2.44
C TYR A 84 -2.73 24.14 -1.70
N GLU A 85 -2.09 25.25 -1.35
CA GLU A 85 -2.66 26.36 -0.56
C GLU A 85 -3.90 27.02 -1.18
N ARG A 86 -4.14 26.86 -2.49
CA ARG A 86 -5.34 27.39 -3.18
C ARG A 86 -6.40 26.32 -3.50
N LYS A 87 -6.14 25.04 -3.22
CA LYS A 87 -7.06 23.93 -3.58
C LYS A 87 -8.19 23.75 -2.56
N ALA A 88 -9.26 23.02 -2.87
CA ALA A 88 -10.24 22.65 -1.84
C ALA A 88 -9.61 21.77 -0.74
N ALA A 89 -10.18 21.75 0.46
CA ALA A 89 -9.65 20.98 1.60
C ALA A 89 -9.45 19.48 1.26
N GLU A 90 -10.42 18.88 0.56
CA GLU A 90 -10.37 17.49 0.09
C GLU A 90 -9.14 17.18 -0.78
N ALA A 91 -8.66 18.17 -1.55
CA ALA A 91 -7.48 18.04 -2.40
C ALA A 91 -6.16 18.32 -1.67
N ARG A 92 -6.22 18.62 -0.36
CA ARG A 92 -5.06 18.81 0.54
C ARG A 92 -5.00 17.74 1.63
N GLN A 93 -5.96 16.83 1.68
CA GLN A 93 -5.98 15.74 2.65
C GLN A 93 -5.25 14.53 2.10
N PHE A 94 -4.30 14.02 2.86
CA PHE A 94 -3.49 12.87 2.47
C PHE A 94 -3.60 11.76 3.51
N LEU A 95 -3.91 10.55 3.04
CA LEU A 95 -3.85 9.32 3.80
C LEU A 95 -2.39 8.83 3.84
N LEU A 96 -1.88 8.54 5.04
CA LEU A 96 -0.58 7.94 5.28
C LEU A 96 -0.66 6.44 5.06
N ILE A 97 0.19 5.93 4.19
CA ILE A 97 0.26 4.51 3.83
C ILE A 97 1.43 3.87 4.55
N GLU A 98 2.58 4.52 4.48
CA GLU A 98 3.80 4.11 5.15
C GLU A 98 4.41 5.30 5.90
N VAL A 99 4.90 5.05 7.11
CA VAL A 99 5.67 6.03 7.88
C VAL A 99 6.90 5.33 8.43
N GLN A 100 8.07 5.87 8.09
CA GLN A 100 9.34 5.47 8.68
C GLN A 100 9.83 6.61 9.56
N PHE A 101 10.23 6.32 10.80
CA PHE A 101 10.79 7.31 11.71
C PHE A 101 12.19 6.92 12.14
N PHE A 102 13.05 7.91 12.23
CA PHE A 102 14.45 7.80 12.59
C PHE A 102 14.67 8.64 13.84
N ALA A 103 15.02 7.98 14.94
CA ALA A 103 15.21 8.63 16.23
C ALA A 103 16.59 8.28 16.81
N GLU A 104 17.36 9.30 17.20
CA GLU A 104 18.60 9.11 17.94
C GLU A 104 18.50 9.77 19.32
N SER A 105 18.80 8.99 20.36
CA SER A 105 18.87 9.49 21.73
C SER A 105 20.14 10.31 21.96
N ASN A 106 20.01 11.40 22.71
CA ASN A 106 21.13 12.23 23.17
C ASN A 106 21.76 11.76 24.50
N LEU A 107 21.38 10.57 24.99
CA LEU A 107 21.96 10.04 26.23
C LEU A 107 23.44 9.64 26.04
N PRO A 108 24.33 9.92 27.02
CA PRO A 108 25.76 9.63 26.92
C PRO A 108 26.07 8.15 26.65
N MET A 109 25.29 7.25 27.25
CA MET A 109 25.41 5.80 27.06
C MET A 109 25.05 5.34 25.64
N ALA A 110 24.17 6.08 24.95
CA ALA A 110 23.79 5.77 23.59
C ALA A 110 24.91 6.14 22.61
N GLN A 111 25.64 7.23 22.86
CA GLN A 111 26.75 7.70 22.03
C GLN A 111 27.86 6.65 21.90
N GLN A 112 28.23 5.99 23.01
CA GLN A 112 29.28 4.96 23.03
C GLN A 112 28.93 3.71 22.20
N ARG A 113 27.65 3.45 21.93
CA ARG A 113 27.18 2.28 21.16
C ARG A 113 26.82 2.58 19.70
N ARG A 114 26.93 3.85 19.26
CA ARG A 114 26.55 4.26 17.89
C ARG A 114 27.39 3.58 16.81
N GLU A 115 28.67 3.30 17.08
CA GLU A 115 29.63 2.83 16.09
C GLU A 115 29.96 1.32 16.19
N ALA A 116 29.11 0.54 16.85
CA ALA A 116 29.27 -0.90 16.90
C ALA A 116 29.15 -1.53 15.49
N PRO A 117 29.87 -2.64 15.20
CA PRO A 117 29.70 -3.37 13.95
C PRO A 117 28.24 -3.85 13.81
N GLY A 118 27.62 -3.58 12.65
CA GLY A 118 26.20 -3.84 12.41
C GLY A 118 25.23 -2.77 12.94
N SER A 119 25.74 -1.62 13.39
CA SER A 119 24.90 -0.49 13.80
C SER A 119 24.14 0.14 12.63
N LEU A 120 23.08 0.88 12.96
CA LEU A 120 22.31 1.69 12.02
C LEU A 120 23.01 3.01 11.63
N ALA A 121 24.23 3.27 12.13
CA ALA A 121 24.96 4.50 11.85
C ALA A 121 25.10 4.83 10.35
N PRO A 122 25.34 3.87 9.43
CA PRO A 122 25.37 4.17 7.99
C PRO A 122 24.03 4.69 7.45
N LEU A 123 22.92 4.18 7.98
CA LEU A 123 21.56 4.57 7.59
C LEU A 123 21.18 5.93 8.19
N PHE A 124 21.57 6.23 9.44
CA PHE A 124 21.39 7.58 9.98
C PHE A 124 22.20 8.64 9.23
N LYS A 125 23.40 8.31 8.73
CA LYS A 125 24.20 9.21 7.89
C LYS A 125 23.55 9.52 6.54
N SER A 126 22.80 8.59 5.94
CA SER A 126 22.12 8.82 4.66
C SER A 126 20.82 9.61 4.80
N VAL A 127 20.13 9.47 5.93
CA VAL A 127 18.82 10.10 6.18
C VAL A 127 18.96 11.49 6.81
N ARG A 128 20.05 11.75 7.54
CA ARG A 128 20.26 13.06 8.17
C ARG A 128 20.45 14.13 7.09
N PRO A 129 19.62 15.21 7.11
CA PRO A 129 19.85 16.33 6.20
C PRO A 129 21.22 16.96 6.46
N ALA A 130 21.84 17.51 5.41
CA ALA A 130 23.12 18.20 5.56
C ALA A 130 23.00 19.27 6.66
N PRO A 131 24.00 19.37 7.56
CA PRO A 131 23.95 20.36 8.63
C PRO A 131 23.82 21.75 8.02
N ASP A 132 22.79 22.47 8.42
CA ASP A 132 22.60 23.85 8.03
C ASP A 132 23.55 24.70 8.88
N ASP A 133 24.75 24.96 8.36
CA ASP A 133 25.86 25.67 9.05
C ASP A 133 25.48 27.08 9.54
N SER A 134 24.32 27.61 9.11
CA SER A 134 23.82 28.93 9.49
C SER A 134 23.22 29.04 10.89
N LEU A 135 22.79 27.94 11.53
CA LEU A 135 22.00 28.04 12.78
C LEU A 135 22.67 27.46 14.04
N LEU A 136 23.60 26.52 13.92
CA LEU A 136 24.35 26.01 15.07
C LEU A 136 25.73 25.51 14.64
N GLY A 137 26.78 26.05 15.26
CA GLY A 137 28.17 25.66 15.01
C GLY A 137 28.35 24.13 15.01
N SER A 138 28.98 23.66 13.93
CA SER A 138 29.09 22.26 13.47
C SER A 138 29.50 21.20 14.50
N LYS A 139 30.03 21.57 15.68
CA LYS A 139 30.44 20.63 16.74
C LYS A 139 29.48 20.50 17.92
N LEU A 140 28.60 21.48 18.16
CA LEU A 140 27.60 21.44 19.24
C LEU A 140 26.27 20.80 18.77
N SER A 141 25.99 20.85 17.47
CA SER A 141 24.76 20.33 16.88
C SER A 141 24.66 18.79 16.96
N GLU A 142 25.79 18.09 16.82
CA GLU A 142 25.78 16.64 16.57
C GLU A 142 25.66 15.76 17.83
N ALA A 143 26.12 16.28 18.97
CA ALA A 143 26.18 15.55 20.23
C ALA A 143 25.15 15.99 21.28
N SER A 144 24.62 17.22 21.17
CA SER A 144 23.79 17.82 22.23
C SER A 144 22.28 17.60 22.05
N TYR A 145 21.80 17.44 20.83
CA TYR A 145 20.37 17.30 20.55
C TYR A 145 20.03 15.90 20.02
N GLY A 146 18.94 15.33 20.55
CA GLY A 146 18.39 14.09 20.01
C GLY A 146 17.81 14.34 18.63
N PHE A 147 17.98 13.39 17.72
CA PHE A 147 17.49 13.50 16.34
C PHE A 147 16.11 12.83 16.24
N PHE A 148 15.18 13.45 15.53
CA PHE A 148 13.90 12.81 15.16
C PHE A 148 13.46 13.29 13.78
N LEU A 149 13.32 12.36 12.84
CA LEU A 149 12.92 12.64 11.47
C LEU A 149 12.03 11.52 10.96
N ASN A 150 10.97 11.88 10.25
CA ASN A 150 10.05 10.93 9.67
C ASN A 150 10.01 11.12 8.16
N THR A 151 10.01 10.02 7.43
CA THR A 151 9.63 9.97 6.02
C THR A 151 8.31 9.25 5.91
N PHE A 152 7.49 9.65 4.94
CA PHE A 152 6.19 9.01 4.72
C PHE A 152 5.87 8.86 3.24
N GLU A 153 5.12 7.81 2.95
CA GLU A 153 4.38 7.62 1.71
C GLU A 153 2.90 7.81 1.99
N GLY A 154 2.21 8.54 1.12
CA GLY A 154 0.78 8.73 1.21
C GLY A 154 0.09 8.85 -0.13
N GLN A 155 -1.22 9.04 -0.10
CA GLN A 155 -2.04 9.35 -1.27
C GLN A 155 -3.16 10.31 -0.87
N LEU A 156 -3.89 10.87 -1.84
CA LEU A 156 -5.09 11.68 -1.51
C LEU A 156 -6.09 10.85 -0.71
N HIS A 157 -6.63 11.43 0.38
CA HIS A 157 -7.57 10.77 1.27
C HIS A 157 -8.88 10.37 0.55
N SER A 158 -9.30 11.13 -0.45
CA SER A 158 -10.48 10.83 -1.28
C SER A 158 -10.28 9.65 -2.24
N ALA A 159 -9.03 9.26 -2.52
CA ALA A 159 -8.74 8.14 -3.41
C ALA A 159 -8.83 6.80 -2.64
N PRO A 160 -9.51 5.78 -3.18
CA PRO A 160 -9.63 4.49 -2.52
C PRO A 160 -8.25 3.80 -2.45
N TYR A 161 -7.79 3.48 -1.24
CA TYR A 161 -6.58 2.68 -1.05
C TYR A 161 -6.87 1.20 -1.32
N ARG A 162 -5.95 0.54 -2.03
CA ARG A 162 -5.87 -0.92 -2.14
C ARG A 162 -4.41 -1.35 -2.06
N SER A 163 -4.18 -2.45 -1.36
CA SER A 163 -2.87 -3.06 -1.24
C SER A 163 -2.41 -3.64 -2.59
N PRO A 164 -1.09 -3.65 -2.85
CA PRO A 164 -0.53 -4.43 -3.96
C PRO A 164 -0.91 -5.92 -3.87
N PHE A 165 -1.01 -6.59 -5.03
CA PHE A 165 -1.16 -8.04 -5.08
C PHE A 165 0.21 -8.72 -4.94
N GLU A 166 0.69 -8.86 -3.70
CA GLU A 166 2.01 -9.46 -3.42
C GLU A 166 1.96 -11.00 -3.36
N HIS A 167 0.79 -11.56 -3.04
CA HIS A 167 0.61 -12.99 -2.93
C HIS A 167 0.41 -13.62 -4.31
N ALA A 168 1.39 -14.40 -4.74
CA ALA A 168 1.27 -15.21 -5.94
C ALA A 168 0.17 -16.26 -5.79
N LYS A 169 -0.68 -16.40 -6.81
CA LYS A 169 -1.69 -17.46 -6.86
C LYS A 169 -0.97 -18.82 -6.83
N PRO A 170 -1.39 -19.78 -5.98
CA PRO A 170 -0.84 -21.12 -6.00
C PRO A 170 -0.98 -21.74 -7.39
N THR A 171 0.12 -22.26 -7.92
CA THR A 171 0.15 -22.95 -9.21
C THR A 171 -0.12 -24.44 -9.00
N PHE A 172 -0.97 -25.03 -9.85
CA PHE A 172 -1.18 -26.47 -9.86
C PHE A 172 0.04 -27.15 -10.53
N PRO A 173 0.79 -28.02 -9.83
CA PRO A 173 2.05 -28.57 -10.34
C PRO A 173 1.88 -29.64 -11.43
N GLY A 174 0.63 -30.01 -11.77
CA GLY A 174 0.32 -31.09 -12.70
C GLY A 174 -0.72 -32.05 -12.13
N PRO A 175 -1.19 -33.03 -12.92
CA PRO A 175 -2.26 -33.94 -12.52
C PRO A 175 -1.94 -34.69 -11.22
N GLN A 176 -2.93 -34.81 -10.34
CA GLN A 176 -2.82 -35.53 -9.05
C GLN A 176 -3.92 -36.58 -8.96
N THR A 177 -3.65 -37.67 -8.26
CA THR A 177 -4.64 -38.68 -7.92
C THR A 177 -5.44 -38.24 -6.69
N ALA A 178 -6.72 -38.63 -6.61
CA ALA A 178 -7.59 -38.35 -5.48
C ALA A 178 -8.31 -39.64 -5.07
N VAL A 179 -8.57 -39.79 -3.76
CA VAL A 179 -9.38 -40.90 -3.24
C VAL A 179 -10.84 -40.45 -3.18
N VAL A 180 -11.75 -41.28 -3.69
CA VAL A 180 -13.19 -41.02 -3.66
C VAL A 180 -13.72 -41.38 -2.27
N PHE A 181 -14.26 -40.40 -1.57
CA PHE A 181 -14.96 -40.62 -0.30
C PHE A 181 -16.46 -40.40 -0.49
N THR A 182 -17.26 -41.28 0.12
CA THR A 182 -18.71 -41.10 0.24
C THR A 182 -19.08 -41.08 1.73
N PRO A 183 -20.12 -40.33 2.14
CA PRO A 183 -20.61 -40.39 3.51
C PRO A 183 -21.10 -41.81 3.82
N SER A 184 -20.82 -42.32 5.02
CA SER A 184 -21.28 -43.64 5.46
C SER A 184 -22.81 -43.67 5.50
N CYS A 185 -23.43 -44.36 4.53
CA CYS A 185 -24.88 -44.44 4.43
C CYS A 185 -25.46 -45.51 5.36
N SER A 186 -26.59 -45.16 5.98
CA SER A 186 -27.45 -45.96 6.86
C SER A 186 -27.83 -47.32 6.26
N LEU A 187 -27.50 -48.40 6.96
CA LEU A 187 -28.17 -49.70 6.82
C LEU A 187 -29.48 -49.67 7.61
N ALA A 188 -30.60 -49.46 6.92
CA ALA A 188 -31.90 -49.92 7.44
C ALA A 188 -32.03 -51.42 7.12
N PRO A 189 -32.31 -52.31 8.09
CA PRO A 189 -32.46 -53.73 7.81
C PRO A 189 -33.78 -54.01 7.06
N PRO A 190 -33.81 -55.00 6.15
CA PRO A 190 -35.04 -55.40 5.48
C PRO A 190 -36.03 -56.05 6.46
N SER A 191 -37.31 -55.72 6.28
CA SER A 191 -38.47 -56.30 6.97
C SER A 191 -38.73 -57.76 6.60
#